data_AF-A0A3D6EG53-F1
#
_entry.id   AF-A0A3D6EG53-F1
#
_cell.length_a   1.000
_cell.length_b   1.000
_cell.length_c   1.000
_cell.angle_alpha   90.00
_cell.angle_beta   90.00
_cell.angle_gamma   90.00
#
_symmetry.space_group_name_H-M   'P 1'
#
loop_
_entity.id
_entity.type
_entity.pdbx_description
1 polymer ?
#
loop_
_entity_poly.entity_id
_entity_poly.type
_entity_poly.pdbx_seq_one_letter_code
_entity_poly.pdbx_strand_id
1 'polypeptide(L)'
;MKKGTDIECGNSYVALIEAYQDGLITEEDIDVSIRRILGGFFELGVFDPASRVPWSGIPYSNVDCQEHKDHALKVARESVVLLKNDGVLPAAPSKVKRIAVVGPNADDEKMMLGNYNGIPSSVVTILDGIKAAYPDAQVSYERGCDLVEGFVFVDPRAVRGLNTEVFVGLSDEEAAALRKKQQDEMGSIKPMSSDNYTPEALEALAKRSSQADIIFFVGGLSPFVEGEEMRVQIDGFRGGDRERIELPEVQGKVLKALHSTGKPVVFILCSGSAVALEANEKDYDALVCAWYGGQAGGTAVGDIVSGKVSPSGKLPVTFYKSTSQLPDFQNYDMDGRTYRYFKGEPLYPFGYGLGYGDFQYGKATLSEKTVNLGSDVTITIPLSNKGSMMADEVVQVYVRRLGDTQAPLKSLKGFQRVSVPAGGRTSVSIKLTPASFSYYDEKIDDLVQKSGRYEILYGSSSAEKDLKKVVLTIK
;
A
#
# COMPACT_ATOMS: atom_id res chain seq x y z
N MET A 1 10.94 11.29 30.20
CA MET A 1 10.00 12.04 31.04
C MET A 1 10.10 13.56 30.89
N LYS A 2 11.14 14.27 31.38
CA LYS A 2 11.24 15.76 31.39
C LYS A 2 11.01 16.48 30.04
N LYS A 3 11.17 15.77 28.92
CA LYS A 3 10.88 16.28 27.56
C LYS A 3 9.42 16.09 27.12
N GLY A 4 8.53 15.65 28.02
CA GLY A 4 7.09 15.49 27.77
C GLY A 4 6.63 14.07 27.43
N THR A 5 7.47 13.05 27.62
CA THR A 5 7.04 11.65 27.47
C THR A 5 6.33 11.20 28.73
N ASP A 6 5.01 11.02 28.65
CA ASP A 6 4.19 10.65 29.81
C ASP A 6 4.12 9.12 30.01
N ILE A 7 4.01 8.34 28.92
CA ILE A 7 4.01 6.87 28.92
C ILE A 7 5.13 6.34 28.01
N GLU A 8 5.71 5.19 28.35
CA GLU A 8 6.75 4.53 27.56
C GLU A 8 6.24 3.20 26.98
N CYS A 9 6.54 2.95 25.71
CA CYS A 9 6.36 1.65 25.04
C CYS A 9 7.70 0.89 25.01
N GLY A 10 8.25 0.59 26.19
CA GLY A 10 9.60 0.05 26.37
C GLY A 10 9.87 -0.36 27.82
N ASN A 11 11.15 -0.42 28.20
CA ASN A 11 11.58 -0.85 29.54
C ASN A 11 12.46 0.17 30.27
N SER A 12 12.60 1.40 29.78
CA SER A 12 13.50 2.41 30.36
C SER A 12 12.92 3.07 31.62
N TYR A 13 11.59 3.13 31.75
CA TYR A 13 10.90 3.80 32.86
C TYR A 13 10.99 3.03 34.18
N VAL A 14 11.49 1.78 34.16
CA VAL A 14 11.91 1.08 35.38
C VAL A 14 12.98 1.86 36.14
N ALA A 15 13.82 2.65 35.43
CA ALA A 15 14.86 3.48 36.01
C ALA A 15 14.33 4.81 36.60
N LEU A 16 13.03 5.11 36.51
CA LEU A 16 12.47 6.34 37.10
C LEU A 16 12.61 6.35 38.64
N ILE A 17 12.55 5.18 39.27
CA ILE A 17 12.74 5.07 40.73
C ILE A 17 14.16 5.49 41.11
N GLU A 18 15.17 4.95 40.42
CA GLU A 18 16.57 5.32 40.63
C GLU A 18 16.79 6.80 40.30
N ALA A 19 16.26 7.28 39.18
CA ALA A 19 16.36 8.68 38.79
C ALA A 19 15.73 9.63 39.83
N TYR A 20 14.65 9.24 40.49
CA TYR A 20 14.05 10.00 41.59
C TYR A 20 14.92 9.97 42.84
N GLN A 21 15.43 8.79 43.22
CA GLN A 21 16.32 8.62 44.38
C GLN A 21 17.62 9.41 44.22
N ASP A 22 18.16 9.48 43.01
CA ASP A 22 19.35 10.25 42.65
C ASP A 22 19.08 11.76 42.47
N GLY A 23 17.82 12.20 42.62
CA GLY A 23 17.42 13.60 42.46
C GLY A 23 17.47 14.11 41.01
N LEU A 24 17.56 13.23 40.02
CA LEU A 24 17.56 13.57 38.59
C LEU A 24 16.16 13.96 38.11
N ILE A 25 15.11 13.52 38.79
CA ILE A 25 13.71 13.93 38.61
C ILE A 25 13.08 14.19 39.98
N THR A 26 12.00 14.96 40.00
CA THR A 26 11.24 15.27 41.22
C THR A 26 9.89 14.55 41.22
N GLU A 27 9.23 14.49 42.39
CA GLU A 27 7.85 14.01 42.47
C GLU A 27 6.91 14.86 41.61
N GLU A 28 7.17 16.17 41.50
CA GLU A 28 6.38 17.04 40.64
C GLU A 28 6.53 16.74 39.14
N ASP A 29 7.73 16.34 38.71
CA ASP A 29 7.94 15.85 37.33
C ASP A 29 7.07 14.60 37.06
N ILE A 30 6.95 13.72 38.06
CA ILE A 30 6.14 12.50 37.98
C ILE A 30 4.64 12.82 37.96
N ASP A 31 4.21 13.70 38.85
CA ASP A 31 2.84 14.17 38.98
C ASP A 31 2.30 14.78 37.67
N VAL A 32 3.12 15.54 36.94
CA VAL A 32 2.72 16.13 35.65
C VAL A 32 2.29 15.05 34.67
N SER A 33 3.07 13.97 34.52
CA SER A 33 2.73 12.88 33.62
C SER A 33 1.55 12.06 34.11
N ILE A 34 1.47 11.77 35.41
CA ILE A 34 0.33 11.03 36.00
C ILE A 34 -0.98 11.81 35.82
N ARG A 35 -0.99 13.13 36.04
CA ARG A 35 -2.19 13.96 35.83
C ARG A 35 -2.69 13.89 34.38
N ARG A 36 -1.79 13.89 33.40
CA ARG A 36 -2.16 13.76 31.98
C ARG A 36 -2.72 12.38 31.65
N ILE A 37 -2.07 11.31 32.13
CA ILE A 37 -2.53 9.93 31.92
C ILE A 37 -3.89 9.71 32.57
N LEU A 38 -4.04 10.09 33.84
CA LEU A 38 -5.31 9.96 34.56
C LEU A 38 -6.40 10.84 33.94
N GLY A 39 -6.06 12.03 33.45
CA GLY A 39 -6.97 12.88 32.68
C GLY A 39 -7.56 12.12 31.49
N GLY A 40 -6.72 11.45 30.70
CA GLY A 40 -7.18 10.57 29.61
C GLY A 40 -8.05 9.41 30.11
N PHE A 41 -7.74 8.79 31.25
CA PHE A 41 -8.56 7.70 31.82
C PHE A 41 -9.93 8.20 32.28
N PHE A 42 -10.02 9.42 32.83
CA PHE A 42 -11.30 10.05 33.15
C PHE A 42 -12.11 10.38 31.89
N GLU A 43 -11.48 10.92 30.86
CA GLU A 43 -12.14 11.19 29.57
C GLU A 43 -12.65 9.90 28.90
N LEU A 44 -11.91 8.80 29.07
CA LEU A 44 -12.32 7.45 28.64
C LEU A 44 -13.28 6.76 29.62
N GLY A 45 -13.78 7.45 30.66
CA GLY A 45 -14.74 6.89 31.60
C GLY A 45 -14.27 5.61 32.29
N VAL A 46 -12.96 5.37 32.39
CA VAL A 46 -12.39 4.15 33.00
C VAL A 46 -12.82 3.99 34.46
N PHE A 47 -13.06 5.12 35.13
CA PHE A 47 -13.53 5.19 36.51
C PHE A 47 -15.06 5.34 36.63
N ASP A 48 -15.79 5.50 35.52
CA ASP A 48 -17.23 5.64 35.51
C ASP A 48 -17.93 4.26 35.55
N PRO A 49 -19.16 4.17 36.09
CA PRO A 49 -19.94 2.95 36.00
C PRO A 49 -20.26 2.62 34.52
N ALA A 50 -20.28 1.33 34.17
CA ALA A 50 -20.47 0.87 32.79
C ALA A 50 -21.71 1.46 32.09
N SER A 51 -22.78 1.77 32.84
CA SER A 51 -24.00 2.40 32.32
C SER A 51 -23.80 3.82 31.79
N ARG A 52 -22.72 4.50 32.16
CA ARG A 52 -22.35 5.85 31.70
C ARG A 52 -21.30 5.86 30.59
N VAL A 53 -20.75 4.69 30.24
CA VAL A 53 -19.65 4.55 29.28
C VAL A 53 -20.21 3.98 27.97
N PRO A 54 -20.32 4.78 26.89
CA PRO A 54 -21.04 4.39 25.67
C PRO A 54 -20.51 3.09 25.02
N TRP A 55 -19.21 2.83 25.09
CA TRP A 55 -18.58 1.66 24.48
C TRP A 55 -18.66 0.39 25.34
N SER A 56 -18.98 0.48 26.63
CA SER A 56 -19.13 -0.70 27.51
C SER A 56 -20.31 -1.59 27.11
N GLY A 57 -21.26 -1.06 26.34
CA GLY A 57 -22.41 -1.81 25.82
C GLY A 57 -22.22 -2.45 24.45
N ILE A 58 -21.05 -2.30 23.80
CA ILE A 58 -20.81 -2.85 22.46
C ILE A 58 -20.68 -4.38 22.58
N PRO A 59 -21.59 -5.17 22.00
CA PRO A 59 -21.54 -6.61 22.12
C PRO A 59 -20.48 -7.20 21.17
N TYR A 60 -19.95 -8.36 21.52
CA TYR A 60 -18.97 -9.07 20.68
C TYR A 60 -19.55 -9.45 19.29
N SER A 61 -20.87 -9.53 19.13
CA SER A 61 -21.53 -9.72 17.84
C SER A 61 -21.25 -8.62 16.81
N ASN A 62 -20.73 -7.47 17.23
CA ASN A 62 -20.28 -6.41 16.32
C ASN A 62 -18.90 -6.71 15.70
N VAL A 63 -18.09 -7.57 16.34
CA VAL A 63 -16.77 -7.93 15.83
C VAL A 63 -16.94 -8.78 14.58
N ASP A 64 -16.36 -8.31 13.46
CA ASP A 64 -16.43 -8.95 12.14
C ASP A 64 -17.87 -9.35 11.70
N CYS A 65 -18.84 -8.49 12.02
CA CYS A 65 -20.22 -8.64 11.56
C CYS A 65 -20.33 -8.44 10.04
N GLN A 66 -21.47 -8.80 9.44
CA GLN A 66 -21.65 -8.72 7.99
C GLN A 66 -21.46 -7.30 7.44
N GLU A 67 -21.89 -6.26 8.16
CA GLU A 67 -21.70 -4.86 7.75
C GLU A 67 -20.21 -4.50 7.65
N HIS A 68 -19.38 -4.94 8.62
CA HIS A 68 -17.93 -4.74 8.56
C HIS A 68 -17.29 -5.52 7.41
N LYS A 69 -17.76 -6.74 7.13
CA LYS A 69 -17.30 -7.55 5.99
C LYS A 69 -17.62 -6.89 4.65
N ASP A 70 -18.83 -6.37 4.51
CA ASP A 70 -19.27 -5.65 3.31
C ASP A 70 -18.47 -4.35 3.13
N HIS A 71 -18.19 -3.65 4.23
CA HIS A 71 -17.35 -2.46 4.22
C HIS A 71 -15.90 -2.79 3.83
N ALA A 72 -15.31 -3.86 4.39
CA ALA A 72 -13.97 -4.31 4.04
C ALA A 72 -13.87 -4.66 2.54
N LEU A 73 -14.87 -5.33 1.99
CA LEU A 73 -14.93 -5.62 0.55
C LEU A 73 -15.05 -4.35 -0.30
N LYS A 74 -15.87 -3.38 0.12
CA LYS A 74 -15.98 -2.08 -0.54
C LYS A 74 -14.63 -1.37 -0.57
N VAL A 75 -13.97 -1.25 0.58
CA VAL A 75 -12.66 -0.60 0.69
C VAL A 75 -11.61 -1.32 -0.16
N ALA A 76 -11.59 -2.66 -0.14
CA ALA A 76 -10.67 -3.44 -0.97
C ALA A 76 -10.86 -3.17 -2.47
N ARG A 77 -12.10 -3.19 -2.98
CA ARG A 77 -12.42 -2.87 -4.39
C ARG A 77 -11.97 -1.45 -4.77
N GLU A 78 -12.13 -0.50 -3.86
CA GLU A 78 -11.77 0.90 -4.06
C GLU A 78 -10.26 1.19 -3.89
N SER A 79 -9.47 0.21 -3.43
CA SER A 79 -8.04 0.36 -3.13
C SER A 79 -7.12 -0.28 -4.17
N VAL A 80 -7.59 -1.31 -4.88
CA VAL A 80 -6.83 -1.97 -5.96
C VAL A 80 -6.61 -0.98 -7.12
N VAL A 81 -5.36 -0.85 -7.56
CA VAL A 81 -4.94 0.08 -8.62
C VAL A 81 -4.55 -0.69 -9.87
N LEU A 82 -5.19 -0.39 -11.00
CA LEU A 82 -4.73 -0.89 -12.30
C LEU A 82 -3.64 0.07 -12.84
N LEU A 83 -2.41 -0.39 -12.97
CA LEU A 83 -1.27 0.44 -13.38
C LEU A 83 -0.91 0.29 -14.86
N LYS A 84 -1.11 -0.91 -15.42
CA LYS A 84 -0.86 -1.19 -16.83
C LYS A 84 -1.95 -2.12 -17.34
N ASN A 85 -2.37 -1.94 -18.60
CA ASN A 85 -3.28 -2.86 -19.26
C ASN A 85 -3.17 -2.75 -20.79
N ASP A 86 -2.52 -3.72 -21.42
CA ASP A 86 -2.30 -3.81 -22.87
C ASP A 86 -3.51 -4.44 -23.59
N GLY A 87 -4.72 -4.30 -23.03
CA GLY A 87 -5.97 -4.79 -23.59
C GLY A 87 -6.39 -6.19 -23.14
N VAL A 88 -5.69 -6.77 -22.17
CA VAL A 88 -5.96 -8.13 -21.65
C VAL A 88 -7.03 -8.15 -20.55
N LEU A 89 -7.23 -7.03 -19.84
CA LEU A 89 -8.26 -6.88 -18.83
C LEU A 89 -9.39 -5.91 -19.27
N PRO A 90 -10.64 -6.12 -18.83
CA PRO A 90 -11.10 -7.25 -18.02
C PRO A 90 -11.16 -8.56 -18.81
N ALA A 91 -10.74 -9.65 -18.18
CA ALA A 91 -10.81 -10.98 -18.74
C ALA A 91 -12.17 -11.60 -18.39
N ALA A 92 -13.16 -11.38 -19.26
CA ALA A 92 -14.54 -11.82 -19.00
C ALA A 92 -14.65 -13.34 -18.75
N PRO A 93 -15.34 -13.79 -17.68
CA PRO A 93 -15.42 -15.22 -17.34
C PRO A 93 -15.95 -16.12 -18.45
N SER A 94 -16.85 -15.62 -19.31
CA SER A 94 -17.38 -16.37 -20.46
C SER A 94 -16.36 -16.67 -21.56
N LYS A 95 -15.20 -16.03 -21.55
CA LYS A 95 -14.14 -16.19 -22.56
C LYS A 95 -12.93 -16.98 -22.07
N VAL A 96 -12.85 -17.26 -20.77
CA VAL A 96 -11.69 -17.88 -20.13
C VAL A 96 -12.08 -19.26 -19.62
N LYS A 97 -11.42 -20.32 -20.12
CA LYS A 97 -11.71 -21.70 -19.73
C LYS A 97 -10.61 -22.33 -18.89
N ARG A 98 -9.37 -21.89 -19.08
CA ARG A 98 -8.19 -22.39 -18.35
C ARG A 98 -7.36 -21.24 -17.82
N ILE A 99 -7.08 -21.27 -16.53
CA ILE A 99 -6.33 -20.24 -15.82
C ILE A 99 -5.12 -20.89 -15.15
N ALA A 100 -3.96 -20.28 -15.29
CA ALA A 100 -2.80 -20.57 -14.45
C ALA A 100 -2.62 -19.43 -13.45
N VAL A 101 -2.72 -19.73 -12.16
CA VAL A 101 -2.33 -18.83 -11.09
C VAL A 101 -0.95 -19.25 -10.62
N VAL A 102 0.01 -18.33 -10.68
CA VAL A 102 1.40 -18.61 -10.35
C VAL A 102 1.91 -17.58 -9.35
N GLY A 103 2.71 -17.97 -8.36
CA GLY A 103 3.46 -17.02 -7.54
C GLY A 103 3.30 -17.21 -6.04
N PRO A 104 4.26 -16.69 -5.25
CA PRO A 104 4.37 -16.95 -3.82
C PRO A 104 3.20 -16.37 -3.00
N ASN A 105 2.54 -15.33 -3.52
CA ASN A 105 1.50 -14.59 -2.82
C ASN A 105 0.07 -15.04 -3.19
N ALA A 106 -0.10 -16.02 -4.08
CA ALA A 106 -1.42 -16.39 -4.58
C ALA A 106 -2.33 -17.00 -3.50
N ASP A 107 -1.77 -17.85 -2.63
CA ASP A 107 -2.47 -18.61 -1.59
C ASP A 107 -1.90 -18.30 -0.18
N ASP A 108 -1.68 -17.00 0.11
CA ASP A 108 -1.08 -16.54 1.37
C ASP A 108 -2.01 -15.59 2.14
N GLU A 109 -2.69 -16.11 3.17
CA GLU A 109 -3.57 -15.32 4.05
C GLU A 109 -2.82 -14.26 4.86
N LYS A 110 -1.57 -14.51 5.27
CA LYS A 110 -0.79 -13.54 6.04
C LYS A 110 -0.40 -12.36 5.18
N MET A 111 -0.03 -12.61 3.93
CA MET A 111 0.18 -11.55 2.95
C MET A 111 -1.07 -10.68 2.82
N MET A 112 -2.26 -11.28 2.72
CA MET A 112 -3.50 -10.50 2.58
C MET A 112 -3.67 -9.49 3.73
N LEU A 113 -3.31 -9.86 4.96
CA LEU A 113 -3.53 -9.04 6.15
C LEU A 113 -2.47 -7.97 6.38
N GLY A 114 -1.26 -8.11 5.85
CA GLY A 114 -0.19 -7.15 6.08
C GLY A 114 0.39 -7.19 7.50
N ASN A 115 1.22 -6.21 7.84
CA ASN A 115 1.68 -5.98 9.22
C ASN A 115 0.56 -5.36 10.09
N TYR A 116 0.70 -5.42 11.42
CA TYR A 116 -0.23 -4.77 12.37
C TYR A 116 -1.71 -5.13 12.15
N ASN A 117 -2.01 -6.42 12.00
CA ASN A 117 -3.36 -6.92 11.74
C ASN A 117 -4.02 -7.59 12.96
N GLY A 118 -5.36 -7.66 12.94
CA GLY A 118 -6.15 -8.53 13.81
C GLY A 118 -6.48 -9.87 13.13
N ILE A 119 -7.22 -10.74 13.83
CA ILE A 119 -7.60 -12.07 13.33
C ILE A 119 -9.06 -12.04 12.86
N PRO A 120 -9.35 -11.94 11.55
CA PRO A 120 -10.72 -12.00 11.05
C PRO A 120 -11.27 -13.43 11.07
N SER A 121 -12.59 -13.60 10.97
CA SER A 121 -13.22 -14.93 10.94
C SER A 121 -12.92 -15.73 9.66
N SER A 122 -12.52 -15.04 8.58
CA SER A 122 -12.14 -15.64 7.31
C SER A 122 -11.31 -14.66 6.49
N VAL A 123 -10.35 -15.17 5.71
CA VAL A 123 -9.58 -14.40 4.72
C VAL A 123 -9.78 -15.03 3.35
N VAL A 124 -10.04 -14.23 2.32
CA VAL A 124 -10.08 -14.70 0.92
C VAL A 124 -8.76 -14.38 0.24
N THR A 125 -8.00 -15.42 -0.11
CA THR A 125 -6.74 -15.29 -0.86
C THR A 125 -6.99 -14.85 -2.30
N ILE A 126 -5.94 -14.38 -2.99
CA ILE A 126 -6.04 -14.01 -4.41
C ILE A 126 -6.46 -15.22 -5.26
N LEU A 127 -5.92 -16.40 -4.98
CA LEU A 127 -6.27 -17.65 -5.64
C LEU A 127 -7.77 -17.96 -5.50
N ASP A 128 -8.30 -17.86 -4.28
CA ASP A 128 -9.71 -18.15 -4.02
C ASP A 128 -10.64 -17.09 -4.64
N GLY A 129 -10.22 -15.83 -4.63
CA GLY A 129 -10.90 -14.76 -5.35
C GLY A 129 -10.98 -15.01 -6.86
N ILE A 130 -9.89 -15.47 -7.48
CA ILE A 130 -9.86 -15.86 -8.90
C ILE A 130 -10.79 -17.06 -9.13
N LYS A 131 -10.70 -18.13 -8.33
CA LYS A 131 -11.61 -19.28 -8.47
C LYS A 131 -13.09 -18.87 -8.39
N ALA A 132 -13.43 -17.99 -7.44
CA ALA A 132 -14.79 -17.49 -7.28
C ALA A 132 -15.27 -16.63 -8.47
N ALA A 133 -14.37 -15.86 -9.08
CA ALA A 133 -14.67 -15.03 -10.24
C ALA A 133 -14.82 -15.83 -11.55
N TYR A 134 -14.21 -17.03 -11.62
CA TYR A 134 -14.21 -17.91 -12.79
C TYR A 134 -14.70 -19.33 -12.45
N PRO A 135 -15.97 -19.51 -12.01
CA PRO A 135 -16.47 -20.78 -11.49
C PRO A 135 -16.46 -21.93 -12.51
N ASP A 136 -16.57 -21.61 -13.81
CA ASP A 136 -16.59 -22.59 -14.89
C ASP A 136 -15.19 -22.86 -15.51
N ALA A 137 -14.17 -22.12 -15.08
CA ALA A 137 -12.81 -22.29 -15.59
C ALA A 137 -12.03 -23.34 -14.78
N GLN A 138 -11.17 -24.09 -15.46
CA GLN A 138 -10.16 -24.91 -14.80
C GLN A 138 -9.03 -24.02 -14.30
N VAL A 139 -8.92 -23.85 -12.99
CA VAL A 139 -7.87 -23.07 -12.33
C VAL A 139 -6.77 -23.99 -11.81
N SER A 140 -5.56 -23.83 -12.34
CA SER A 140 -4.34 -24.45 -11.82
C SER A 140 -3.59 -23.46 -10.93
N TYR A 141 -2.92 -23.96 -9.89
CA TYR A 141 -2.07 -23.16 -9.02
C TYR A 141 -0.69 -23.80 -8.89
N GLU A 142 0.35 -22.98 -9.05
CA GLU A 142 1.73 -23.34 -8.74
C GLU A 142 2.43 -22.18 -8.04
N ARG A 143 3.20 -22.45 -6.98
CA ARG A 143 3.90 -21.37 -6.27
C ARG A 143 4.95 -20.67 -7.14
N GLY A 144 5.63 -21.41 -8.03
CA GLY A 144 6.57 -20.89 -9.01
C GLY A 144 7.93 -20.44 -8.44
N CYS A 145 7.95 -19.59 -7.42
CA CYS A 145 9.18 -19.07 -6.79
C CYS A 145 8.95 -18.70 -5.32
N ASP A 146 10.03 -18.31 -4.64
CA ASP A 146 10.01 -17.66 -3.32
C ASP A 146 9.84 -16.14 -3.43
N LEU A 147 9.59 -15.48 -2.29
CA LEU A 147 9.48 -14.03 -2.19
C LEU A 147 10.79 -13.33 -2.59
N VAL A 148 11.91 -13.81 -2.08
CA VAL A 148 13.26 -13.27 -2.33
C VAL A 148 14.26 -14.42 -2.43
N GLU A 149 15.43 -14.15 -2.99
CA GLU A 149 16.51 -15.13 -3.13
C GLU A 149 16.94 -15.67 -1.76
N GLY A 150 17.14 -16.99 -1.66
CA GLY A 150 17.59 -17.63 -0.41
C GLY A 150 16.55 -17.68 0.72
N PHE A 151 15.37 -17.07 0.56
CA PHE A 151 14.27 -17.24 1.50
C PHE A 151 13.62 -18.61 1.32
N VAL A 152 13.42 -19.32 2.43
CA VAL A 152 12.63 -20.54 2.47
C VAL A 152 11.35 -20.23 3.18
N PHE A 153 10.26 -20.18 2.42
CA PHE A 153 8.96 -20.22 3.06
C PHE A 153 8.69 -21.63 3.59
N VAL A 154 8.54 -21.76 4.90
CA VAL A 154 8.03 -22.98 5.52
C VAL A 154 6.51 -22.82 5.66
N ASP A 155 5.75 -23.61 4.90
CA ASP A 155 4.28 -23.57 4.98
C ASP A 155 3.83 -23.93 6.41
N PRO A 156 3.15 -23.02 7.13
CA PRO A 156 2.62 -23.28 8.46
C PRO A 156 1.71 -24.52 8.52
N ARG A 157 1.05 -24.87 7.41
CA ARG A 157 0.22 -26.08 7.27
C ARG A 157 1.07 -27.34 7.15
N ALA A 158 2.25 -27.25 6.55
CA ALA A 158 3.21 -28.36 6.48
C ALA A 158 3.88 -28.67 7.83
N VAL A 159 3.86 -27.70 8.76
CA VAL A 159 4.36 -27.87 10.14
C VAL A 159 3.26 -28.12 11.17
N ARG A 160 1.98 -28.18 10.76
CA ARG A 160 0.90 -28.69 11.62
C ARG A 160 1.18 -30.16 11.95
N GLY A 161 1.59 -30.41 13.19
CA GLY A 161 1.96 -31.74 13.67
C GLY A 161 3.44 -31.89 14.03
N LEU A 162 4.26 -30.84 13.87
CA LEU A 162 5.58 -30.82 14.50
C LEU A 162 5.42 -30.69 16.03
N ASN A 163 6.15 -31.53 16.77
CA ASN A 163 6.23 -31.43 18.21
C ASN A 163 7.16 -30.29 18.59
N THR A 164 6.64 -29.31 19.34
CA THR A 164 7.47 -28.28 19.97
C THR A 164 7.94 -28.81 21.32
N GLU A 165 9.25 -29.00 21.49
CA GLU A 165 9.84 -29.29 22.80
C GLU A 165 10.17 -27.98 23.52
N VAL A 166 9.59 -27.78 24.70
CA VAL A 166 9.86 -26.62 25.55
C VAL A 166 10.86 -27.05 26.62
N PHE A 167 12.05 -26.48 26.60
CA PHE A 167 13.08 -26.70 27.61
C PHE A 167 12.94 -25.65 28.71
N VAL A 168 12.77 -26.11 29.96
CA VAL A 168 12.67 -25.24 31.15
C VAL A 168 13.83 -25.53 32.08
N GLY A 169 14.49 -24.49 32.60
CA GLY A 169 15.59 -24.63 33.56
C GLY A 169 16.98 -24.85 32.95
N LEU A 170 17.17 -24.50 31.68
CA LEU A 170 18.51 -24.47 31.07
C LEU A 170 19.34 -23.34 31.67
N SER A 171 20.61 -23.61 31.93
CA SER A 171 21.63 -22.56 32.12
C SER A 171 21.88 -21.81 30.80
N ASP A 172 22.48 -20.61 30.89
CA ASP A 172 22.77 -19.78 29.70
C ASP A 172 23.70 -20.50 28.70
N GLU A 173 24.65 -21.29 29.17
CA GLU A 173 25.54 -22.10 28.33
C GLU A 173 24.79 -23.22 27.61
N GLU A 174 23.88 -23.91 28.29
CA GLU A 174 23.06 -24.97 27.68
C GLU A 174 22.09 -24.39 26.65
N ALA A 175 21.47 -23.24 26.95
CA ALA A 175 20.62 -22.53 26.00
C ALA A 175 21.41 -22.05 24.78
N ALA A 176 22.64 -21.54 24.97
CA ALA A 176 23.51 -21.13 23.88
C ALA A 176 23.96 -22.32 23.01
N ALA A 177 24.33 -23.45 23.62
CA ALA A 177 24.70 -24.66 22.91
C ALA A 177 23.52 -25.24 22.11
N LEU A 178 22.30 -25.24 22.69
CA LEU A 178 21.09 -25.70 22.00
C LEU A 178 20.75 -24.78 20.81
N ARG A 179 20.83 -23.45 20.98
CA ARG A 179 20.64 -22.49 19.89
C ARG A 179 21.67 -22.70 18.77
N LYS A 180 22.94 -22.88 19.12
CA LYS A 180 24.01 -23.14 18.15
C LYS A 180 23.77 -24.44 17.39
N LYS A 181 23.41 -25.52 18.10
CA LYS A 181 23.06 -26.81 17.47
C LYS A 181 21.87 -26.69 16.53
N GLN A 182 20.80 -26.00 16.93
CA GLN A 182 19.65 -25.73 16.06
C GLN A 182 20.05 -24.88 14.85
N GLN A 183 20.94 -23.91 15.03
CA GLN A 183 21.44 -23.06 13.96
C GLN A 183 22.33 -23.83 12.97
N ASP A 184 23.17 -24.74 13.46
CA ASP A 184 24.01 -25.64 12.64
C ASP A 184 23.14 -26.67 11.89
N GLU A 185 22.10 -27.23 12.55
CA GLU A 185 21.12 -28.13 11.93
C GLU A 185 20.28 -27.40 10.87
N MET A 186 19.81 -26.18 11.13
CA MET A 186 19.14 -25.34 10.13
C MET A 186 20.08 -24.96 8.98
N GLY A 187 21.35 -24.69 9.25
CA GLY A 187 22.37 -24.41 8.23
C GLY A 187 22.64 -25.60 7.29
N SER A 188 22.29 -26.82 7.71
CA SER A 188 22.39 -28.04 6.91
C SER A 188 21.12 -28.39 6.12
N ILE A 189 19.99 -27.73 6.40
CA ILE A 189 18.78 -27.81 5.57
C ILE A 189 19.02 -26.93 4.35
N LYS A 190 19.30 -27.55 3.20
CA LYS A 190 19.27 -26.82 1.93
C LYS A 190 17.89 -26.21 1.76
N PRO A 191 17.78 -24.89 1.53
CA PRO A 191 16.57 -24.28 1.04
C PRO A 191 15.98 -25.12 -0.09
N MET A 192 14.73 -25.56 0.07
CA MET A 192 13.97 -26.18 -1.02
C MET A 192 13.83 -25.22 -2.24
N SER A 193 14.27 -23.96 -2.09
CA SER A 193 14.15 -22.87 -3.04
C SER A 193 15.20 -22.85 -4.15
N SER A 194 16.43 -23.36 -3.98
CA SER A 194 17.46 -23.22 -5.04
C SER A 194 17.08 -23.93 -6.35
N ASP A 195 16.25 -24.97 -6.26
CA ASP A 195 15.96 -25.86 -7.39
C ASP A 195 14.70 -25.42 -8.17
N ASN A 196 13.84 -24.57 -7.59
CA ASN A 196 12.52 -24.20 -8.16
C ASN A 196 12.56 -23.08 -9.21
N TYR A 197 13.69 -22.39 -9.37
CA TYR A 197 13.87 -21.33 -10.39
C TYR A 197 15.15 -21.52 -11.21
N THR A 198 15.63 -22.76 -11.30
CA THR A 198 16.62 -23.15 -12.32
C THR A 198 16.03 -22.90 -13.73
N PRO A 199 16.88 -22.70 -14.76
CA PRO A 199 16.40 -22.57 -16.14
C PRO A 199 15.45 -23.71 -16.54
N GLU A 200 15.74 -24.95 -16.13
CA GLU A 200 14.92 -26.13 -16.39
C GLU A 200 13.57 -26.08 -15.66
N ALA A 201 13.54 -25.65 -14.40
CA ALA A 201 12.30 -25.47 -13.65
C ALA A 201 11.42 -24.37 -14.25
N LEU A 202 12.02 -23.25 -14.68
CA LEU A 202 11.33 -22.15 -15.34
C LEU A 202 10.75 -22.57 -16.70
N GLU A 203 11.49 -23.35 -17.49
CA GLU A 203 11.00 -23.91 -18.75
C GLU A 203 9.82 -24.87 -18.50
N ALA A 204 9.93 -25.74 -17.49
CA ALA A 204 8.86 -26.66 -17.12
C ALA A 204 7.60 -25.92 -16.64
N LEU A 205 7.76 -24.86 -15.85
CA LEU A 205 6.68 -23.97 -15.42
C LEU A 205 6.02 -23.30 -16.64
N ALA A 206 6.80 -22.66 -17.51
CA ALA A 206 6.30 -22.02 -18.72
C ALA A 206 5.52 -23.01 -19.61
N LYS A 207 6.03 -24.23 -19.77
CA LYS A 207 5.35 -25.29 -20.52
C LYS A 207 3.99 -25.65 -19.93
N ARG A 208 3.87 -25.78 -18.60
CA ARG A 208 2.58 -26.04 -17.94
C ARG A 208 1.64 -24.85 -18.08
N SER A 209 2.12 -23.62 -17.81
CA SER A 209 1.32 -22.40 -17.91
C SER A 209 0.88 -22.06 -19.33
N SER A 210 1.58 -22.54 -20.37
CA SER A 210 1.20 -22.38 -21.78
C SER A 210 -0.15 -23.03 -22.15
N GLN A 211 -0.67 -23.91 -21.28
CA GLN A 211 -1.99 -24.51 -21.47
C GLN A 211 -3.13 -23.58 -21.05
N ALA A 212 -2.84 -22.50 -20.32
CA ALA A 212 -3.85 -21.53 -19.91
C ALA A 212 -4.26 -20.61 -21.07
N ASP A 213 -5.45 -20.03 -20.94
CA ASP A 213 -5.91 -18.93 -21.78
C ASP A 213 -5.36 -17.59 -21.26
N ILE A 214 -5.15 -17.49 -19.94
CA ILE A 214 -4.57 -16.34 -19.23
C ILE A 214 -3.78 -16.82 -18.01
N ILE A 215 -2.69 -16.11 -17.70
CA ILE A 215 -1.83 -16.38 -16.55
C ILE A 215 -1.93 -15.20 -15.58
N PHE A 216 -2.24 -15.48 -14.31
CA PHE A 216 -2.14 -14.52 -13.22
C PHE A 216 -0.88 -14.82 -12.41
N PHE A 217 0.12 -13.93 -12.47
CA PHE A 217 1.26 -13.99 -11.57
C PHE A 217 0.97 -13.16 -10.32
N VAL A 218 0.97 -13.75 -9.13
CA VAL A 218 0.71 -13.08 -7.84
C VAL A 218 1.99 -13.04 -7.03
N GLY A 219 2.59 -11.84 -6.95
CA GLY A 219 3.93 -11.64 -6.39
C GLY A 219 4.09 -10.29 -5.71
N GLY A 220 5.34 -9.83 -5.60
CA GLY A 220 5.71 -8.63 -4.86
C GLY A 220 6.36 -8.97 -3.52
N LEU A 221 5.90 -8.33 -2.44
CA LEU A 221 6.43 -8.48 -1.10
C LEU A 221 5.42 -9.16 -0.17
N SER A 222 5.83 -9.38 1.07
CA SER A 222 4.99 -9.95 2.12
C SER A 222 5.49 -9.45 3.49
N PRO A 223 4.62 -9.43 4.52
CA PRO A 223 5.01 -9.15 5.91
C PRO A 223 6.12 -10.05 6.47
N PHE A 224 6.50 -11.11 5.76
CA PHE A 224 7.65 -11.94 6.11
C PHE A 224 9.01 -11.30 5.81
N VAL A 225 9.06 -10.32 4.91
CA VAL A 225 10.33 -9.69 4.46
C VAL A 225 10.37 -8.18 4.64
N GLU A 226 9.21 -7.52 4.82
CA GLU A 226 9.14 -6.09 5.15
C GLU A 226 8.29 -5.85 6.40
N GLY A 227 8.77 -4.97 7.28
CA GLY A 227 8.17 -4.71 8.59
C GLY A 227 9.14 -4.02 9.54
N GLU A 228 8.66 -3.66 10.73
CA GLU A 228 9.44 -2.95 11.74
C GLU A 228 10.34 -3.90 12.54
N GLU A 229 11.61 -3.52 12.70
CA GLU A 229 12.62 -4.20 13.54
C GLU A 229 12.67 -5.74 13.36
N MET A 230 12.52 -6.20 12.13
CA MET A 230 12.53 -7.61 11.83
C MET A 230 13.94 -8.19 11.96
N ARG A 231 14.03 -9.53 12.08
CA ARG A 231 15.31 -10.25 12.03
C ARG A 231 15.64 -10.73 10.61
N VAL A 232 15.25 -9.94 9.60
CA VAL A 232 15.51 -10.24 8.19
C VAL A 232 16.88 -9.70 7.82
N GLN A 233 17.78 -10.61 7.42
CA GLN A 233 19.08 -10.30 6.83
C GLN A 233 19.24 -11.09 5.54
N ILE A 234 18.70 -10.54 4.47
CA ILE A 234 18.72 -11.12 3.12
C ILE A 234 19.19 -10.02 2.19
N ASP A 235 19.90 -10.36 1.14
CA ASP A 235 20.38 -9.38 0.17
C ASP A 235 19.23 -8.44 -0.28
N GLY A 236 19.44 -7.14 -0.14
CA GLY A 236 18.44 -6.10 -0.42
C GLY A 236 17.51 -5.74 0.73
N PHE A 237 17.61 -6.41 1.88
CA PHE A 237 16.78 -6.20 3.07
C PHE A 237 17.62 -6.13 4.34
N ARG A 238 17.33 -5.16 5.20
CA ARG A 238 18.00 -4.99 6.49
C ARG A 238 16.98 -4.67 7.58
N GLY A 239 16.70 -5.63 8.44
CA GLY A 239 15.79 -5.41 9.56
C GLY A 239 14.32 -5.22 9.16
N GLY A 240 13.95 -5.64 7.94
CA GLY A 240 12.65 -5.37 7.33
C GLY A 240 12.61 -4.10 6.47
N ASP A 241 13.64 -3.25 6.55
CA ASP A 241 13.85 -2.17 5.59
C ASP A 241 14.38 -2.71 4.25
N ARG A 242 14.10 -2.01 3.17
CA ARG A 242 14.57 -2.34 1.82
C ARG A 242 15.72 -1.43 1.43
N GLU A 243 16.90 -2.02 1.21
CA GLU A 243 18.06 -1.30 0.67
C GLU A 243 17.92 -1.04 -0.84
N ARG A 244 17.04 -1.80 -1.50
CA ARG A 244 16.69 -1.65 -2.91
C ARG A 244 15.20 -1.87 -3.15
N ILE A 245 14.60 -1.02 -3.98
CA ILE A 245 13.15 -1.00 -4.23
C ILE A 245 12.71 -1.81 -5.46
N GLU A 246 13.64 -2.41 -6.20
CA GLU A 246 13.34 -3.31 -7.31
C GLU A 246 12.56 -4.55 -6.86
N LEU A 247 11.81 -5.15 -7.79
CA LEU A 247 11.24 -6.49 -7.60
C LEU A 247 12.37 -7.52 -7.39
N PRO A 248 12.22 -8.46 -6.43
CA PRO A 248 13.19 -9.54 -6.27
C PRO A 248 13.43 -10.31 -7.57
N GLU A 249 14.69 -10.61 -7.86
CA GLU A 249 15.15 -11.09 -9.18
C GLU A 249 14.48 -12.43 -9.56
N VAL A 250 14.26 -13.30 -8.58
CA VAL A 250 13.61 -14.60 -8.70
C VAL A 250 12.21 -14.48 -9.27
N GLN A 251 11.46 -13.46 -8.84
CA GLN A 251 10.12 -13.19 -9.36
C GLN A 251 10.19 -12.59 -10.77
N GLY A 252 11.17 -11.74 -11.05
CA GLY A 252 11.42 -11.22 -12.40
C GLY A 252 11.73 -12.32 -13.42
N LYS A 253 12.50 -13.35 -13.02
CA LYS A 253 12.79 -14.53 -13.85
C LYS A 253 11.52 -15.34 -14.15
N VAL A 254 10.65 -15.52 -13.16
CA VAL A 254 9.35 -16.20 -13.35
C VAL A 254 8.45 -15.41 -14.29
N LEU A 255 8.30 -14.10 -14.10
CA LEU A 255 7.52 -13.24 -15.00
C LEU A 255 7.98 -13.39 -16.46
N LYS A 256 9.30 -13.28 -16.69
CA LYS A 256 9.89 -13.46 -18.02
C LYS A 256 9.58 -14.84 -18.62
N ALA A 257 9.69 -15.90 -17.82
CA ALA A 257 9.39 -17.27 -18.26
C ALA A 257 7.91 -17.43 -18.63
N LEU A 258 6.99 -16.92 -17.80
CA LEU A 258 5.56 -16.94 -18.07
C LEU A 258 5.20 -16.15 -19.33
N HIS A 259 5.75 -14.95 -19.50
CA HIS A 259 5.50 -14.11 -20.68
C HIS A 259 6.06 -14.73 -21.97
N SER A 260 7.17 -15.47 -21.88
CA SER A 260 7.73 -16.19 -23.04
C SER A 260 6.80 -17.26 -23.65
N THR A 261 5.75 -17.66 -22.93
CA THR A 261 4.71 -18.58 -23.45
C THR A 261 3.82 -17.94 -24.53
N GLY A 262 3.83 -16.61 -24.65
CA GLY A 262 2.95 -15.86 -25.54
C GLY A 262 1.49 -15.79 -25.06
N LYS A 263 1.21 -16.25 -23.83
CA LYS A 263 -0.11 -16.09 -23.19
C LYS A 263 -0.19 -14.73 -22.49
N PRO A 264 -1.39 -14.13 -22.41
CA PRO A 264 -1.61 -12.95 -21.58
C PRO A 264 -1.15 -13.19 -20.14
N VAL A 265 -0.25 -12.34 -19.64
CA VAL A 265 0.24 -12.35 -18.26
C VAL A 265 -0.25 -11.11 -17.53
N VAL A 266 -1.03 -11.34 -16.47
CA VAL A 266 -1.46 -10.31 -15.53
C VAL A 266 -0.63 -10.43 -14.26
N PHE A 267 0.17 -9.42 -13.97
CA PHE A 267 0.90 -9.33 -12.71
C PHE A 267 0.02 -8.67 -11.65
N ILE A 268 -0.34 -9.43 -10.61
CA ILE A 268 -0.98 -8.95 -9.38
C ILE A 268 0.14 -8.69 -8.36
N LEU A 269 0.47 -7.42 -8.16
CA LEU A 269 1.48 -6.94 -7.22
C LEU A 269 0.87 -6.74 -5.83
N CYS A 270 1.31 -7.55 -4.88
CA CYS A 270 1.03 -7.40 -3.45
C CYS A 270 2.26 -6.80 -2.76
N SER A 271 2.10 -5.71 -2.01
CA SER A 271 3.20 -5.02 -1.36
C SER A 271 2.66 -4.01 -0.34
N GLY A 272 3.39 -3.75 0.74
CA GLY A 272 3.15 -2.65 1.67
C GLY A 272 3.84 -1.36 1.25
N SER A 273 4.77 -1.42 0.29
CA SER A 273 5.57 -0.29 -0.20
C SER A 273 5.60 -0.20 -1.73
N ALA A 274 6.10 0.91 -2.28
CA ALA A 274 6.31 1.04 -3.72
C ALA A 274 7.39 0.06 -4.21
N VAL A 275 7.20 -0.52 -5.40
CA VAL A 275 8.16 -1.45 -6.03
C VAL A 275 8.54 -0.90 -7.40
N ALA A 276 9.85 -0.78 -7.63
CA ALA A 276 10.40 -0.42 -8.93
C ALA A 276 10.30 -1.63 -9.89
N LEU A 277 9.70 -1.39 -11.05
CA LEU A 277 9.34 -2.44 -12.01
C LEU A 277 9.80 -2.15 -13.45
N GLU A 278 10.58 -1.08 -13.67
CA GLU A 278 10.99 -0.67 -15.03
C GLU A 278 11.66 -1.82 -15.80
N ALA A 279 12.52 -2.60 -15.14
CA ALA A 279 13.20 -3.74 -15.75
C ALA A 279 12.25 -4.86 -16.22
N ASN A 280 11.05 -4.94 -15.63
CA ASN A 280 10.07 -6.01 -15.81
C ASN A 280 8.83 -5.58 -16.61
N GLU A 281 8.65 -4.30 -16.97
CA GLU A 281 7.44 -3.81 -17.66
C GLU A 281 7.12 -4.52 -18.99
N LYS A 282 8.13 -5.15 -19.59
CA LYS A 282 8.04 -5.93 -20.83
C LYS A 282 7.63 -7.39 -20.62
N ASP A 283 7.59 -7.86 -19.37
CA ASP A 283 7.39 -9.26 -18.99
C ASP A 283 5.96 -9.50 -18.45
N TYR A 284 5.04 -8.55 -18.66
CA TYR A 284 3.61 -8.69 -18.37
C TYR A 284 2.76 -7.72 -19.22
N ASP A 285 1.51 -8.10 -19.51
CA ASP A 285 0.57 -7.33 -20.31
C ASP A 285 -0.32 -6.42 -19.45
N ALA A 286 -0.55 -6.78 -18.19
CA ALA A 286 -1.26 -5.93 -17.24
C ALA A 286 -0.63 -5.99 -15.84
N LEU A 287 -0.76 -4.88 -15.11
CA LEU A 287 -0.27 -4.74 -13.73
C LEU A 287 -1.40 -4.26 -12.84
N VAL A 288 -1.78 -5.09 -11.87
CA VAL A 288 -2.77 -4.80 -10.84
C VAL A 288 -2.05 -4.70 -9.50
N CYS A 289 -1.96 -3.52 -8.91
CA CYS A 289 -1.43 -3.34 -7.57
C CYS A 289 -2.55 -3.57 -6.55
N ALA A 290 -2.48 -4.70 -5.84
CA ALA A 290 -3.47 -5.16 -4.87
C ALA A 290 -3.11 -4.81 -3.42
N TRP A 291 -1.89 -4.30 -3.17
CA TRP A 291 -1.36 -4.04 -1.83
C TRP A 291 -1.47 -5.28 -0.92
N TYR A 292 -1.68 -5.07 0.37
CA TYR A 292 -2.25 -6.06 1.30
C TYR A 292 -3.75 -5.78 1.44
N GLY A 293 -4.55 -6.55 0.69
CA GLY A 293 -5.97 -6.24 0.45
C GLY A 293 -6.93 -6.55 1.62
N GLY A 294 -6.41 -7.00 2.77
CA GLY A 294 -7.19 -7.42 3.93
C GLY A 294 -8.05 -8.66 3.67
N GLN A 295 -8.99 -8.93 4.57
CA GLN A 295 -9.80 -10.15 4.58
C GLN A 295 -10.62 -10.39 3.30
N ALA A 296 -10.93 -9.34 2.53
CA ALA A 296 -11.75 -9.39 1.33
C ALA A 296 -10.96 -9.06 0.04
N GLY A 297 -9.63 -8.90 0.13
CA GLY A 297 -8.81 -8.45 -0.99
C GLY A 297 -8.79 -9.43 -2.16
N GLY A 298 -8.82 -10.74 -1.90
CA GLY A 298 -8.96 -11.76 -2.94
C GLY A 298 -10.21 -11.59 -3.78
N THR A 299 -11.36 -11.45 -3.12
CA THR A 299 -12.64 -11.17 -3.79
C THR A 299 -12.58 -9.89 -4.62
N ALA A 300 -12.00 -8.82 -4.08
CA ALA A 300 -11.88 -7.56 -4.79
C ALA A 300 -11.04 -7.68 -6.07
N VAL A 301 -9.90 -8.39 -6.00
CA VAL A 301 -9.06 -8.66 -7.18
C VAL A 301 -9.81 -9.50 -8.21
N GLY A 302 -10.49 -10.57 -7.78
CA GLY A 302 -11.33 -11.40 -8.66
C GLY A 302 -12.42 -10.60 -9.38
N ASP A 303 -13.14 -9.75 -8.64
CA ASP A 303 -14.18 -8.87 -9.20
C ASP A 303 -13.63 -7.88 -10.23
N ILE A 304 -12.40 -7.37 -10.03
CA ILE A 304 -11.75 -6.42 -10.94
C ILE A 304 -11.27 -7.12 -12.21
N VAL A 305 -10.48 -8.20 -12.07
CA VAL A 305 -9.88 -8.85 -13.26
C VAL A 305 -10.94 -9.50 -14.16
N SER A 306 -12.07 -9.92 -13.59
CA SER A 306 -13.23 -10.43 -14.35
C SER A 306 -14.09 -9.34 -14.99
N GLY A 307 -13.91 -8.07 -14.59
CA GLY A 307 -14.71 -6.95 -15.06
C GLY A 307 -16.08 -6.84 -14.42
N LYS A 308 -16.32 -7.50 -13.27
CA LYS A 308 -17.54 -7.31 -12.48
C LYS A 308 -17.60 -5.90 -11.88
N VAL A 309 -16.44 -5.34 -11.53
CA VAL A 309 -16.28 -3.96 -11.05
C VAL A 309 -15.12 -3.31 -11.79
N SER A 310 -15.25 -2.02 -12.15
CA SER A 310 -14.12 -1.25 -12.67
C SER A 310 -13.12 -0.94 -11.55
N PRO A 311 -11.80 -1.10 -11.76
CA PRO A 311 -10.82 -0.61 -10.80
C PRO A 311 -10.93 0.91 -10.68
N SER A 312 -10.69 1.42 -9.47
CA SER A 312 -10.81 2.85 -9.15
C SER A 312 -9.79 3.35 -8.13
N GLY A 313 -8.90 2.48 -7.65
CA GLY A 313 -7.78 2.87 -6.81
C GLY A 313 -6.84 3.82 -7.56
N LYS A 314 -6.22 4.73 -6.81
CA LYS A 314 -5.17 5.64 -7.29
C LYS A 314 -3.97 5.53 -6.36
N LEU A 315 -2.76 5.59 -6.90
CA LEU A 315 -1.53 5.49 -6.12
C LEU A 315 -1.41 6.61 -5.08
N PRO A 316 -1.28 6.30 -3.78
CA PRO A 316 -1.02 7.30 -2.75
C PRO A 316 0.47 7.67 -2.62
N VAL A 317 1.34 7.00 -3.39
CA VAL A 317 2.79 7.20 -3.39
C VAL A 317 3.33 7.17 -4.82
N THR A 318 4.49 7.79 -5.06
CA THR A 318 5.15 7.75 -6.36
C THR A 318 5.91 6.43 -6.52
N PHE A 319 5.73 5.74 -7.65
CA PHE A 319 6.54 4.58 -8.02
C PHE A 319 7.70 5.04 -8.89
N TYR A 320 8.92 4.82 -8.41
CA TYR A 320 10.15 5.16 -9.11
C TYR A 320 10.54 4.02 -10.07
N LYS A 321 11.32 4.36 -11.09
CA LYS A 321 11.84 3.42 -12.09
C LYS A 321 12.83 2.41 -11.48
N SER A 322 13.67 2.90 -10.58
CA SER A 322 14.68 2.13 -9.83
C SER A 322 15.11 2.86 -8.57
N THR A 323 15.85 2.17 -7.71
CA THR A 323 16.47 2.73 -6.49
C THR A 323 17.38 3.91 -6.81
N SER A 324 18.01 3.93 -8.00
CA SER A 324 18.91 5.02 -8.43
C SER A 324 18.22 6.40 -8.56
N GLN A 325 16.89 6.44 -8.61
CA GLN A 325 16.14 7.71 -8.63
C GLN A 325 15.91 8.30 -7.23
N LEU A 326 16.25 7.54 -6.18
CA LEU A 326 16.07 7.96 -4.79
C LEU A 326 17.39 8.46 -4.19
N PRO A 327 17.34 9.50 -3.34
CA PRO A 327 18.46 9.83 -2.46
C PRO A 327 18.79 8.68 -1.52
N ASP A 328 19.98 8.74 -0.93
CA ASP A 328 20.46 7.80 0.09
C ASP A 328 19.38 7.52 1.14
N PHE A 329 19.30 6.26 1.58
CA PHE A 329 18.28 5.81 2.54
C PHE A 329 18.35 6.55 3.87
N GLN A 330 19.53 6.98 4.31
CA GLN A 330 19.72 7.76 5.55
C GLN A 330 19.41 9.24 5.39
N ASN A 331 19.15 9.71 4.16
CA ASN A 331 18.79 11.09 3.91
C ASN A 331 17.27 11.32 4.05
N TYR A 332 16.90 12.06 5.09
CA TYR A 332 15.53 12.45 5.42
C TYR A 332 15.07 13.77 4.77
N ASP A 333 15.93 14.43 3.98
CA ASP A 333 15.52 15.58 3.17
C ASP A 333 14.47 15.16 2.13
N MET A 334 13.55 16.09 1.86
CA MET A 334 12.47 15.86 0.90
C MET A 334 12.87 16.16 -0.56
N ASP A 335 14.02 16.79 -0.80
CA ASP A 335 14.48 17.07 -2.17
C ASP A 335 14.71 15.76 -2.95
N GLY A 336 14.28 15.73 -4.20
CA GLY A 336 14.32 14.52 -5.00
C GLY A 336 13.32 13.42 -4.56
N ARG A 337 12.42 13.68 -3.60
CA ARG A 337 11.41 12.71 -3.16
C ARG A 337 9.99 13.20 -3.45
N THR A 338 9.09 12.23 -3.68
CA THR A 338 7.65 12.42 -3.93
C THR A 338 7.35 13.27 -5.17
N TYR A 339 6.11 13.27 -5.64
CA TYR A 339 5.68 14.16 -6.73
C TYR A 339 5.87 15.67 -6.43
N ARG A 340 6.08 16.05 -5.16
CA ARG A 340 6.24 17.44 -4.73
C ARG A 340 7.62 17.99 -5.06
N TYR A 341 8.67 17.16 -5.04
CA TYR A 341 10.06 17.61 -5.15
C TYR A 341 10.91 16.75 -6.10
N PHE A 342 10.44 15.58 -6.51
CA PHE A 342 11.11 14.76 -7.51
C PHE A 342 11.02 15.40 -8.90
N LYS A 343 12.18 15.69 -9.49
CA LYS A 343 12.31 16.36 -10.81
C LYS A 343 12.47 15.38 -11.98
N GLY A 344 12.67 14.09 -11.69
CA GLY A 344 12.77 13.04 -12.70
C GLY A 344 11.40 12.55 -13.18
N GLU A 345 11.42 11.62 -14.12
CA GLU A 345 10.22 10.93 -14.57
C GLU A 345 9.99 9.67 -13.71
N PRO A 346 8.88 9.57 -12.97
CA PRO A 346 8.55 8.35 -12.23
C PRO A 346 8.06 7.26 -13.17
N LEU A 347 8.08 6.00 -12.71
CA LEU A 347 7.47 4.89 -13.42
C LEU A 347 5.94 5.05 -13.43
N TYR A 348 5.35 5.23 -12.24
CA TYR A 348 3.95 5.61 -12.09
C TYR A 348 3.84 6.80 -11.13
N PRO A 349 3.23 7.92 -11.59
CA PRO A 349 3.17 9.14 -10.79
C PRO A 349 2.18 9.00 -9.62
N PHE A 350 2.31 9.87 -8.62
CA PHE A 350 1.33 9.95 -7.54
C PHE A 350 -0.07 10.22 -8.11
N GLY A 351 -1.08 9.60 -7.52
CA GLY A 351 -2.48 9.71 -7.94
C GLY A 351 -2.81 8.95 -9.22
N TYR A 352 -1.88 8.20 -9.81
CA TYR A 352 -2.11 7.43 -11.03
C TYR A 352 -2.89 6.15 -10.77
N GLY A 353 -3.70 5.74 -11.75
CA GLY A 353 -4.48 4.51 -11.72
C GLY A 353 -5.51 4.50 -12.84
N LEU A 354 -5.50 3.45 -13.64
CA LEU A 354 -6.43 3.21 -14.73
C LEU A 354 -7.79 2.70 -14.20
N GLY A 355 -8.83 2.92 -14.99
CA GLY A 355 -10.16 2.33 -14.82
C GLY A 355 -10.63 1.70 -16.13
N TYR A 356 -11.79 1.04 -16.11
CA TYR A 356 -12.46 0.56 -17.34
C TYR A 356 -13.41 1.61 -17.95
N GLY A 357 -13.54 2.78 -17.31
CA GLY A 357 -14.17 3.96 -17.89
C GLY A 357 -13.23 4.77 -18.79
N ASP A 358 -13.79 5.71 -19.55
CA ASP A 358 -13.02 6.68 -20.35
C ASP A 358 -13.42 8.10 -19.92
N PHE A 359 -12.67 8.66 -18.97
CA PHE A 359 -12.99 9.94 -18.36
C PHE A 359 -12.41 11.12 -19.13
N GLN A 360 -13.28 12.05 -19.50
CA GLN A 360 -12.96 13.27 -20.21
C GLN A 360 -13.20 14.48 -19.32
N TYR A 361 -12.12 15.20 -18.99
CA TYR A 361 -12.17 16.41 -18.18
C TYR A 361 -12.55 17.61 -19.04
N GLY A 362 -13.56 18.37 -18.64
CA GLY A 362 -13.95 19.64 -19.24
C GLY A 362 -13.00 20.78 -18.88
N LYS A 363 -13.34 22.00 -19.34
CA LYS A 363 -12.65 23.22 -18.92
C LYS A 363 -13.19 23.65 -17.56
N ALA A 364 -12.33 23.66 -16.54
CA ALA A 364 -12.72 24.11 -15.20
C ALA A 364 -12.95 25.62 -15.12
N THR A 365 -13.79 26.02 -14.18
CA THR A 365 -14.03 27.41 -13.78
C THR A 365 -13.67 27.62 -12.32
N LEU A 366 -13.16 28.80 -11.99
CA LEU A 366 -12.99 29.25 -10.62
C LEU A 366 -14.17 30.14 -10.26
N SER A 367 -14.60 30.12 -9.00
CA SER A 367 -15.56 31.09 -8.47
C SER A 367 -15.08 32.52 -8.68
N GLU A 368 -13.78 32.77 -8.46
CA GLU A 368 -13.10 34.03 -8.73
C GLU A 368 -11.69 33.78 -9.27
N LYS A 369 -11.22 34.65 -10.18
CA LYS A 369 -9.84 34.57 -10.73
C LYS A 369 -8.84 35.43 -9.97
N THR A 370 -9.32 36.36 -9.16
CA THR A 370 -8.53 37.22 -8.30
C THR A 370 -9.22 37.34 -6.95
N VAL A 371 -8.51 37.02 -5.87
CA VAL A 371 -9.03 37.11 -4.50
C VAL A 371 -8.01 37.77 -3.59
N ASN A 372 -8.45 38.25 -2.43
CA ASN A 372 -7.54 38.72 -1.37
C ASN A 372 -7.11 37.54 -0.49
N LEU A 373 -6.00 37.69 0.21
CA LEU A 373 -5.63 36.79 1.32
C LEU A 373 -6.83 36.53 2.26
N GLY A 374 -6.93 35.29 2.74
CA GLY A 374 -8.04 34.83 3.60
C GLY A 374 -9.32 34.43 2.86
N SER A 375 -9.38 34.56 1.53
CA SER A 375 -10.57 34.17 0.76
C SER A 375 -10.58 32.69 0.40
N ASP A 376 -11.77 32.10 0.39
CA ASP A 376 -12.01 30.79 -0.22
C ASP A 376 -12.15 30.91 -1.74
N VAL A 377 -11.72 29.88 -2.48
CA VAL A 377 -11.95 29.76 -3.93
C VAL A 377 -12.49 28.37 -4.24
N THR A 378 -13.57 28.29 -5.01
CA THR A 378 -14.10 26.99 -5.48
C THR A 378 -13.70 26.78 -6.94
N ILE A 379 -13.13 25.60 -7.23
CA ILE A 379 -12.93 25.13 -8.61
C ILE A 379 -14.06 24.15 -8.96
N THR A 380 -14.69 24.35 -10.12
CA THR A 380 -15.71 23.45 -10.65
C THR A 380 -15.22 22.83 -11.96
N ILE A 381 -15.25 21.50 -12.03
CA ILE A 381 -14.63 20.68 -13.09
C ILE A 381 -15.71 19.82 -13.73
N PRO A 382 -16.13 20.09 -14.97
CA PRO A 382 -17.01 19.19 -15.71
C PRO A 382 -16.29 17.88 -16.00
N LEU A 383 -17.00 16.75 -15.88
CA LEU A 383 -16.44 15.42 -16.12
C LEU A 383 -17.47 14.57 -16.89
N SER A 384 -17.01 13.76 -17.84
CA SER A 384 -17.86 12.78 -18.52
C SER A 384 -17.17 11.43 -18.67
N ASN A 385 -17.93 10.35 -18.52
CA ASN A 385 -17.47 9.00 -18.82
C ASN A 385 -17.96 8.61 -20.23
N LYS A 386 -17.05 8.40 -21.16
CA LYS A 386 -17.27 7.96 -22.53
C LYS A 386 -17.09 6.45 -22.73
N GLY A 387 -16.72 5.76 -21.66
CA GLY A 387 -16.56 4.32 -21.66
C GLY A 387 -17.90 3.59 -21.70
N SER A 388 -17.81 2.27 -21.79
CA SER A 388 -18.96 1.35 -21.87
C SER A 388 -19.44 0.85 -20.52
N MET A 389 -18.77 1.21 -19.42
CA MET A 389 -19.09 0.76 -18.07
C MET A 389 -19.24 1.94 -17.10
N MET A 390 -20.09 1.79 -16.09
CA MET A 390 -20.02 2.64 -14.90
C MET A 390 -18.65 2.47 -14.26
N ALA A 391 -18.01 3.58 -13.93
CA ALA A 391 -16.71 3.60 -13.29
C ALA A 391 -16.63 4.77 -12.32
N ASP A 392 -15.69 4.67 -11.40
CA ASP A 392 -15.33 5.75 -10.50
C ASP A 392 -14.11 6.49 -11.06
N GLU A 393 -14.08 7.80 -10.87
CA GLU A 393 -12.89 8.65 -11.08
C GLU A 393 -12.57 9.40 -9.80
N VAL A 394 -11.29 9.61 -9.52
CA VAL A 394 -10.83 10.45 -8.42
C VAL A 394 -10.23 11.72 -9.03
N VAL A 395 -11.06 12.77 -9.09
CA VAL A 395 -10.64 14.09 -9.57
C VAL A 395 -9.73 14.71 -8.54
N GLN A 396 -8.50 15.05 -8.94
CA GLN A 396 -7.47 15.60 -8.08
C GLN A 396 -7.22 17.07 -8.43
N VAL A 397 -7.03 17.91 -7.41
CA VAL A 397 -6.72 19.34 -7.55
C VAL A 397 -5.43 19.67 -6.82
N TYR A 398 -4.48 20.21 -7.56
CA TYR A 398 -3.16 20.61 -7.09
C TYR A 398 -2.97 22.12 -7.19
N VAL A 399 -2.15 22.67 -6.30
CA VAL A 399 -1.73 24.07 -6.32
C VAL A 399 -0.23 24.15 -6.57
N ARG A 400 0.17 25.01 -7.50
CA ARG A 400 1.57 25.39 -7.76
C ARG A 400 1.69 26.91 -7.63
N ARG A 401 2.64 27.35 -6.82
CA ARG A 401 3.01 28.77 -6.73
C ARG A 401 3.98 29.12 -7.85
N LEU A 402 3.72 30.21 -8.57
CA LEU A 402 4.59 30.66 -9.65
C LEU A 402 5.64 31.65 -9.15
N GLY A 403 6.86 31.55 -9.67
CA GLY A 403 7.96 32.46 -9.34
C GLY A 403 8.63 32.19 -7.98
N ASP A 404 8.35 31.04 -7.36
CA ASP A 404 8.94 30.61 -6.11
C ASP A 404 9.70 29.29 -6.32
N THR A 405 11.03 29.35 -6.28
CA THR A 405 11.89 28.19 -6.48
C THR A 405 12.01 27.29 -5.25
N GLN A 406 11.56 27.76 -4.09
CA GLN A 406 11.56 26.98 -2.84
C GLN A 406 10.22 26.28 -2.63
N ALA A 407 9.17 26.68 -3.35
CA ALA A 407 7.89 26.00 -3.31
C ALA A 407 7.96 24.59 -3.96
N PRO A 408 7.13 23.64 -3.49
CA PRO A 408 6.92 22.38 -4.18
C PRO A 408 6.54 22.57 -5.65
N LEU A 409 6.93 21.60 -6.50
CA LEU A 409 6.53 21.53 -7.91
C LEU A 409 5.00 21.62 -8.06
N LYS A 410 4.26 21.03 -7.13
CA LYS A 410 2.82 21.19 -6.90
C LYS A 410 2.46 20.54 -5.57
N SER A 411 1.28 20.80 -5.03
CA SER A 411 0.78 20.12 -3.82
C SER A 411 -0.71 19.82 -3.97
N LEU A 412 -1.13 18.59 -3.70
CA LEU A 412 -2.54 18.21 -3.68
C LEU A 412 -3.25 19.01 -2.58
N LYS A 413 -4.35 19.69 -2.92
CA LYS A 413 -5.16 20.49 -2.00
C LYS A 413 -6.62 20.07 -1.93
N GLY A 414 -7.05 19.16 -2.80
CA GLY A 414 -8.33 18.51 -2.70
C GLY A 414 -8.47 17.38 -3.72
N PHE A 415 -9.34 16.43 -3.42
CA PHE A 415 -9.74 15.39 -4.35
C PHE A 415 -11.19 15.00 -4.07
N GLN A 416 -11.86 14.44 -5.07
CA GLN A 416 -13.20 13.88 -4.90
C GLN A 416 -13.36 12.66 -5.78
N ARG A 417 -13.78 11.54 -5.17
CA ARG A 417 -14.22 10.35 -5.90
C ARG A 417 -15.66 10.55 -6.37
N VAL A 418 -15.93 10.24 -7.63
CA VAL A 418 -17.27 10.29 -8.22
C VAL A 418 -17.52 9.05 -9.09
N SER A 419 -18.70 8.45 -8.92
CA SER A 419 -19.18 7.37 -9.79
C SER A 419 -19.96 7.97 -10.96
N VAL A 420 -19.60 7.61 -12.18
CA VAL A 420 -20.25 8.13 -13.39
C VAL A 420 -20.68 6.97 -14.28
N PRO A 421 -22.00 6.82 -14.58
CA PRO A 421 -22.49 5.82 -15.52
C PRO A 421 -21.82 5.93 -16.89
N ALA A 422 -21.86 4.83 -17.66
CA ALA A 422 -21.44 4.84 -19.06
C ALA A 422 -22.19 5.92 -19.86
N GLY A 423 -21.46 6.74 -20.64
CA GLY A 423 -22.01 7.88 -21.36
C GLY A 423 -22.44 9.08 -20.49
N GLY A 424 -22.35 8.96 -19.15
CA GLY A 424 -22.80 9.94 -18.17
C GLY A 424 -21.91 11.18 -18.08
N ARG A 425 -22.45 12.22 -17.44
CA ARG A 425 -21.75 13.48 -17.16
C ARG A 425 -22.04 13.93 -15.73
N THR A 426 -21.08 14.59 -15.11
CA THR A 426 -21.21 15.23 -13.79
C THR A 426 -20.32 16.48 -13.71
N SER A 427 -20.33 17.17 -12.58
CA SER A 427 -19.38 18.23 -12.26
C SER A 427 -18.89 18.08 -10.84
N VAL A 428 -17.58 18.24 -10.65
CA VAL A 428 -16.90 18.14 -9.36
C VAL A 428 -16.56 19.54 -8.88
N SER A 429 -16.91 19.87 -7.64
CA SER A 429 -16.64 21.18 -7.04
C SER A 429 -15.79 21.01 -5.79
N ILE A 430 -14.57 21.55 -5.82
CA ILE A 430 -13.61 21.46 -4.73
C ILE A 430 -13.35 22.87 -4.20
N LYS A 431 -13.54 23.04 -2.89
CA LYS A 431 -13.27 24.28 -2.17
C LYS A 431 -11.80 24.32 -1.74
N LEU A 432 -11.08 25.34 -2.18
CA LEU A 432 -9.72 25.67 -1.76
C LEU A 432 -9.80 26.74 -0.67
N THR A 433 -9.54 26.34 0.57
CA THR A 433 -9.49 27.24 1.71
C THR A 433 -8.17 28.02 1.73
N PRO A 434 -8.02 29.07 2.56
CA PRO A 434 -6.78 29.85 2.62
C PRO A 434 -5.53 29.01 2.97
N ALA A 435 -5.69 27.91 3.73
CA ALA A 435 -4.61 26.94 4.00
C ALA A 435 -4.06 26.26 2.72
N SER A 436 -4.82 26.28 1.63
CA SER A 436 -4.39 25.77 0.31
C SER A 436 -3.24 26.57 -0.28
N PHE A 437 -3.07 27.82 0.15
CA PHE A 437 -2.07 28.76 -0.37
C PHE A 437 -1.02 29.15 0.68
N SER A 438 -0.93 28.37 1.76
CA SER A 438 0.03 28.57 2.84
C SER A 438 1.32 27.77 2.61
N TYR A 439 2.44 28.40 2.94
CA TYR A 439 3.79 27.88 2.81
C TYR A 439 4.57 28.20 4.08
N TYR A 440 5.50 27.33 4.45
CA TYR A 440 6.34 27.55 5.61
C TYR A 440 7.23 28.78 5.38
N ASP A 441 7.35 29.62 6.39
CA ASP A 441 8.20 30.80 6.41
C ASP A 441 9.12 30.75 7.63
N GLU A 442 10.41 30.54 7.37
CA GLU A 442 11.45 30.39 8.40
C GLU A 442 11.56 31.59 9.34
N LYS A 443 11.16 32.80 8.91
CA LYS A 443 11.31 34.00 9.74
C LYS A 443 10.31 34.05 10.90
N ILE A 444 9.17 33.40 10.72
CA ILE A 444 8.09 33.36 11.71
C ILE A 444 7.91 31.96 12.29
N ASP A 445 8.62 30.97 11.75
CA ASP A 445 8.54 29.55 12.12
C ASP A 445 7.10 28.99 12.04
N ASP A 446 6.37 29.35 10.98
CA ASP A 446 4.98 28.92 10.79
C ASP A 446 4.56 28.92 9.30
N LEU A 447 3.41 28.31 9.01
CA LEU A 447 2.74 28.37 7.71
C LEU A 447 2.04 29.71 7.53
N VAL A 448 2.39 30.43 6.47
CA VAL A 448 1.69 31.65 6.05
C VAL A 448 1.21 31.61 4.63
N GLN A 449 0.04 32.22 4.42
CA GLN A 449 -0.45 32.49 3.09
C GLN A 449 0.48 33.46 2.37
N LYS A 450 0.71 33.18 1.09
CA LYS A 450 1.52 34.04 0.24
C LYS A 450 0.61 34.67 -0.83
N SER A 451 0.80 35.96 -1.10
CA SER A 451 0.23 36.58 -2.30
C SER A 451 1.03 36.16 -3.55
N GLY A 452 0.44 36.39 -4.71
CA GLY A 452 1.05 36.12 -6.01
C GLY A 452 0.18 35.30 -6.94
N ARG A 453 0.81 34.72 -7.96
CA ARG A 453 0.13 33.93 -8.99
C ARG A 453 0.27 32.44 -8.71
N TYR A 454 -0.83 31.72 -8.90
CA TYR A 454 -0.94 30.28 -8.69
C TYR A 454 -1.48 29.61 -9.94
N GLU A 455 -0.93 28.44 -10.28
CA GLU A 455 -1.61 27.48 -11.15
C GLU A 455 -2.44 26.54 -10.26
N ILE A 456 -3.74 26.47 -10.55
CA ILE A 456 -4.63 25.44 -10.02
C ILE A 456 -4.70 24.36 -11.10
N LEU A 457 -4.02 23.25 -10.84
CA LEU A 457 -3.96 22.10 -11.75
C LEU A 457 -5.02 21.08 -11.35
N TYR A 458 -5.68 20.46 -12.33
CA TYR A 458 -6.72 19.47 -12.08
C TYR A 458 -6.68 18.35 -13.12
N GLY A 459 -6.96 17.12 -12.69
CA GLY A 459 -6.87 15.96 -13.56
C GLY A 459 -6.98 14.63 -12.81
N SER A 460 -6.45 13.58 -13.45
CA SER A 460 -6.54 12.20 -12.98
C SER A 460 -5.28 11.69 -12.26
N SER A 461 -4.16 12.41 -12.34
CA SER A 461 -2.92 12.11 -11.60
C SER A 461 -2.05 13.36 -11.41
N SER A 462 -0.91 13.23 -10.73
CA SER A 462 0.08 14.30 -10.57
C SER A 462 0.94 14.57 -11.81
N ALA A 463 0.93 13.71 -12.85
CA ALA A 463 1.73 13.93 -14.05
C ALA A 463 1.21 15.12 -14.87
N GLU A 464 2.12 15.90 -15.47
CA GLU A 464 1.75 17.08 -16.27
C GLU A 464 0.80 16.76 -17.42
N LYS A 465 0.99 15.62 -18.10
CA LYS A 465 0.15 15.18 -19.22
C LYS A 465 -1.31 14.90 -18.83
N ASP A 466 -1.55 14.57 -17.56
CA ASP A 466 -2.87 14.24 -17.02
C ASP A 466 -3.59 15.47 -16.46
N LEU A 467 -2.92 16.63 -16.44
CA LEU A 467 -3.40 17.84 -15.79
C LEU A 467 -3.78 18.93 -16.79
N LYS A 468 -4.94 19.53 -16.54
CA LYS A 468 -5.32 20.84 -17.06
C LYS A 468 -5.07 21.90 -16.00
N LYS A 469 -5.05 23.17 -16.39
CA LYS A 469 -4.77 24.27 -15.45
C LYS A 469 -5.59 25.51 -15.67
N VAL A 470 -5.82 26.24 -14.59
CA VAL A 470 -6.35 27.60 -14.55
C VAL A 470 -5.49 28.46 -13.63
N VAL A 471 -5.41 29.76 -13.88
CA VAL A 471 -4.59 30.69 -13.09
C VAL A 471 -5.45 31.45 -12.10
N LEU A 472 -5.00 31.50 -10.85
CA LEU A 472 -5.54 32.30 -9.77
C LEU A 472 -4.51 33.36 -9.35
N THR A 473 -4.96 34.57 -9.05
CA THR A 473 -4.14 35.61 -8.43
C THR A 473 -4.63 35.88 -7.03
N ILE A 474 -3.74 35.84 -6.04
CA ILE A 474 -4.03 36.22 -4.66
C ILE A 474 -3.33 37.55 -4.38
N LYS A 475 -4.10 38.55 -3.95
CA LYS A 475 -3.63 39.89 -3.59
C LYS A 475 -3.38 40.01 -2.10
#